data_AF-A0A9P3CAG3-F1
#
_entry.id   AF-A0A9P3CAG3-F1
#
_cell.length_a   1.000
_cell.length_b   1.000
_cell.length_c   1.000
_cell.angle_alpha   90.00
_cell.angle_beta   90.00
_cell.angle_gamma   90.00
#
_symmetry.space_group_name_H-M   'P 1'
#
loop_
_entity.id
_entity.type
_entity.pdbx_description
1 polymer ?
#
loop_
_entity_poly.entity_id
_entity_poly.type
_entity_poly.pdbx_seq_one_letter_code
_entity_poly.pdbx_strand_id
1 'polypeptide(L)' 'MSDYKPTEHDGLRKDGQPDKRVGTGQFAQGAVDPVEAGKKGGNTSGSGSSDDSGSSGGDYKPTENDGLRKDGQPDGRVKQ' A
#
# COMPACT_ATOMS: atom_id res chain seq x y z
N MET A 1 -24.60 -1.05 -10.64
CA MET A 1 -23.39 -0.24 -10.81
C MET A 1 -23.65 1.13 -10.24
N SER A 2 -22.66 1.75 -9.59
CA SER A 2 -22.77 3.16 -9.21
C SER A 2 -22.18 4.00 -10.34
N ASP A 3 -23.00 4.47 -11.27
CA ASP A 3 -22.58 5.23 -12.47
C ASP A 3 -22.09 6.65 -12.18
N TYR A 4 -21.84 6.96 -10.92
CA TYR A 4 -21.45 8.30 -10.52
C TYR A 4 -19.95 8.41 -10.53
N LYS A 5 -19.49 9.39 -11.31
CA LYS A 5 -18.10 9.72 -11.54
C LYS A 5 -17.80 11.04 -10.83
N PRO A 6 -17.22 11.00 -9.62
CA PRO A 6 -16.81 12.19 -8.90
C PRO A 6 -15.93 13.15 -9.71
N THR A 7 -15.14 12.62 -10.65
CA THR A 7 -14.34 13.42 -11.58
C THR A 7 -15.17 14.37 -12.46
N GLU A 8 -16.44 14.06 -12.72
CA GLU A 8 -17.36 14.88 -13.52
C GLU A 8 -18.20 15.82 -12.63
N HIS A 9 -18.00 15.77 -11.32
CA HIS A 9 -18.73 16.54 -10.31
C HIS A 9 -17.77 17.19 -9.32
N ASP A 10 -16.76 17.90 -9.82
CA ASP A 10 -15.80 18.69 -9.02
C ASP A 10 -15.07 17.90 -7.92
N GLY A 11 -14.93 16.59 -8.13
CA GLY A 11 -14.33 15.71 -7.14
C GLY A 11 -15.24 15.32 -5.99
N LEU A 12 -16.54 15.62 -6.06
CA LEU A 12 -17.52 15.32 -5.02
C LEU A 12 -18.18 13.97 -5.27
N ARG A 13 -18.68 13.35 -4.20
CA ARG A 13 -19.49 12.13 -4.16
C ARG A 13 -20.96 12.48 -4.39
N LYS A 14 -21.81 11.45 -4.57
CA LYS A 14 -23.27 11.59 -4.71
C LYS A 14 -23.93 12.38 -3.56
N ASP A 15 -23.34 12.33 -2.38
CA ASP A 15 -23.79 13.01 -1.16
C ASP A 15 -23.24 14.44 -1.02
N GLY A 16 -22.53 14.95 -2.03
CA GLY A 16 -21.91 16.28 -2.05
C GLY A 16 -20.61 16.37 -1.22
N GLN A 17 -20.16 15.27 -0.60
CA GLN A 17 -18.89 15.26 0.14
C GLN A 17 -17.71 15.07 -0.81
N PRO A 18 -16.52 15.62 -0.51
CA PRO A 18 -15.31 15.36 -1.30
C PRO A 18 -15.00 13.86 -1.39
N ASP A 19 -14.80 13.35 -2.61
CA ASP A 19 -14.44 11.97 -2.87
C ASP A 19 -12.92 11.81 -2.80
N LYS A 20 -12.42 11.10 -1.78
CA LYS A 20 -10.98 10.87 -1.54
C LYS A 20 -10.27 10.14 -2.68
N ARG A 21 -10.99 9.46 -3.59
CA ARG A 21 -10.41 8.77 -4.75
C ARG A 21 -9.99 9.74 -5.86
N VAL A 22 -10.61 10.92 -5.88
CA VAL A 22 -10.35 11.99 -6.87
C VAL A 22 -9.93 13.30 -6.20
N GLY A 23 -9.97 13.34 -4.86
CA GLY A 23 -9.59 14.49 -4.05
C GLY A 23 -8.17 14.92 -4.39
N THR A 24 -8.07 16.15 -4.90
CA THR A 24 -6.86 16.95 -5.17
C THR A 24 -5.63 16.36 -4.49
N GLY A 25 -4.88 15.52 -5.22
CA GLY A 25 -3.85 14.64 -4.67
C GLY A 25 -2.98 15.31 -3.60
N GLN A 26 -3.35 15.13 -2.32
CA GLN A 26 -2.64 15.70 -1.17
C GLN A 26 -1.29 15.02 -0.92
N PHE A 27 -0.79 14.24 -1.87
CA PHE A 27 0.64 14.12 -2.08
C PHE A 27 1.09 15.50 -2.55
N ALA A 28 1.48 16.39 -1.62
CA ALA A 28 1.95 17.72 -1.98
C ALA A 28 3.12 17.56 -2.96
N GLN A 29 2.84 17.74 -4.26
CA GLN A 29 3.78 17.39 -5.30
C GLN A 29 4.97 18.35 -5.20
N GLY A 30 6.09 17.82 -4.68
CA GLY A 30 7.33 18.57 -4.47
C GLY A 30 7.50 19.22 -3.09
N ALA A 31 6.54 19.11 -2.17
CA ALA A 31 6.64 19.72 -0.83
C ALA A 31 6.61 18.71 0.34
N VAL A 32 6.36 17.42 0.09
CA VAL A 32 6.46 16.38 1.12
C VAL A 32 7.77 15.63 0.94
N ASP A 33 8.57 15.54 2.01
CA ASP A 33 9.69 14.62 2.08
C ASP A 33 9.19 13.19 1.78
N PRO A 34 9.75 12.48 0.79
CA PRO A 34 9.37 11.11 0.47
C PRO A 34 9.33 10.17 1.68
N VAL A 35 10.21 10.37 2.67
CA VAL A 35 10.26 9.57 3.90
C VAL A 35 9.04 9.83 4.78
N GLU A 36 8.66 11.09 4.95
CA GLU A 36 7.48 11.47 5.74
C GLU A 36 6.17 11.15 4.99
N ALA A 37 6.16 11.35 3.67
CA ALA A 37 5.06 10.97 2.80
C ALA A 37 4.81 9.45 2.85
N GLY A 38 5.87 8.64 2.83
CA GLY A 38 5.78 7.18 2.95
C GLY A 38 5.21 6.75 4.28
N LYS A 39 5.67 7.36 5.39
CA LYS A 39 5.10 7.11 6.72
C LYS A 39 3.63 7.50 6.78
N LYS A 40 3.25 8.69 6.31
CA LYS A 40 1.87 9.16 6.38
C LYS A 40 0.95 8.39 5.43
N GLY A 41 1.39 8.10 4.21
CA GLY A 41 0.67 7.31 3.22
C GLY A 41 0.46 5.86 3.67
N GLY A 42 1.43 5.27 4.38
CA GLY A 42 1.27 3.96 5.01
C GLY A 42 0.22 3.95 6.13
N ASN A 43 0.00 5.09 6.80
CA ASN A 43 -0.99 5.22 7.87
C ASN A 43 -2.41 5.56 7.37
N THR A 44 -2.57 6.09 6.15
CA THR A 44 -3.91 6.43 5.61
C THR A 44 -4.55 5.23 4.95
N SER A 45 -5.25 4.42 5.75
CA SER A 45 -6.32 3.51 5.31
C SER A 45 -5.96 2.43 4.28
N GLY A 46 -4.75 1.89 4.33
CA GLY A 46 -4.47 0.55 3.85
C GLY A 46 -4.28 -0.35 5.05
N SER A 47 -5.32 -1.07 5.48
CA SER A 47 -5.14 -2.30 6.27
C SER A 47 -4.48 -3.36 5.37
N GLY A 48 -3.26 -3.10 4.92
CA GLY A 48 -2.32 -4.11 4.52
C GLY A 48 -1.41 -4.27 5.71
N SER A 49 -1.39 -5.46 6.29
CA SER A 49 -0.34 -5.90 7.20
C SER A 49 0.99 -5.66 6.50
N SER A 50 1.57 -4.48 6.69
CA SER A 50 2.97 -4.25 6.42
C SER A 50 3.61 -4.54 7.76
N ASP A 51 3.84 -5.83 7.97
CA ASP A 51 4.75 -6.34 8.99
C ASP A 51 6.15 -5.79 8.65
N ASP A 52 6.37 -4.50 8.89
CA ASP A 52 7.68 -3.91 9.07
C ASP A 52 8.18 -4.32 10.46
N SER A 53 8.20 -5.63 10.71
CA SER A 53 9.18 -6.17 11.62
C SER A 53 10.48 -6.16 10.83
N GLY A 54 11.27 -5.12 11.03
CA GLY A 54 12.70 -5.16 10.77
C GLY A 54 13.29 -6.33 11.56
N SER A 55 13.19 -7.54 11.03
CA SER A 55 13.87 -8.70 11.56
C SER A 55 15.16 -8.81 10.77
N SER A 56 16.23 -8.31 11.38
CA SER A 56 17.56 -8.88 11.19
C SER A 56 17.42 -10.41 11.07
N GLY A 57 17.62 -10.94 9.88
CA GLY A 57 17.30 -12.31 9.51
C GLY A 57 17.94 -12.64 8.18
N GLY A 58 19.25 -12.36 8.09
CA GLY A 58 20.01 -12.29 6.86
C GLY A 58 20.36 -13.60 6.17
N ASP A 59 20.02 -14.78 6.71
CA ASP A 59 20.67 -16.01 6.22
C ASP A 59 19.74 -16.99 5.51
N TYR A 60 18.42 -16.91 5.74
CA TYR A 60 17.51 -17.88 5.16
C TYR A 60 16.97 -17.42 3.81
N LYS A 61 17.45 -18.04 2.73
CA LYS A 61 17.03 -17.79 1.34
C LYS A 61 16.11 -18.91 0.85
N PRO A 62 14.79 -18.68 0.77
CA PRO A 62 13.86 -19.71 0.30
C PRO A 62 14.12 -20.10 -1.16
N THR A 63 14.67 -19.20 -1.98
CA THR A 63 15.05 -19.48 -3.38
C THR A 63 16.15 -20.55 -3.51
N GLU A 64 16.97 -20.74 -2.49
CA GLU A 64 18.01 -21.79 -2.45
C GLU A 64 17.48 -23.10 -1.83
N ASN A 65 16.25 -23.11 -1.31
CA ASN A 65 15.62 -24.22 -0.59
C ASN A 65 14.22 -24.52 -1.15
N ASP A 66 14.12 -24.71 -2.47
CA ASP A 66 12.88 -25.08 -3.19
C ASP A 66 11.69 -24.13 -2.98
N GLY A 67 11.97 -22.88 -2.64
CA GLY A 67 10.96 -21.86 -2.30
C GLY A 67 10.33 -22.06 -0.92
N LEU A 68 10.90 -22.90 -0.04
CA LEU A 68 10.38 -23.16 1.30
C LEU A 68 10.98 -22.19 2.31
N ARG A 69 10.15 -21.76 3.27
CA ARG A 69 10.49 -20.99 4.48
C ARG A 69 11.25 -21.87 5.48
N LYS A 70 11.82 -21.24 6.52
CA LYS A 70 12.58 -21.92 7.59
C LYS A 70 11.81 -22.98 8.38
N ASP A 71 10.48 -22.93 8.33
CA ASP A 71 9.55 -23.89 8.93
C ASP A 71 9.13 -25.01 7.96
N GLY A 72 9.70 -25.03 6.75
CA GLY A 72 9.40 -26.00 5.69
C GLY A 72 8.12 -25.71 4.91
N GLN A 73 7.42 -24.60 5.19
CA GLN A 73 6.23 -24.21 4.42
C GLN A 73 6.61 -23.45 3.15
N PRO A 74 5.82 -23.54 2.07
CA PRO A 74 6.07 -22.76 0.87
C PRO A 74 6.02 -21.25 1.14
N ASP A 75 7.02 -20.54 0.60
CA ASP A 75 7.14 -19.10 0.68
C ASP A 75 6.43 -18.43 -0.50
N GLY A 76 5.26 -17.85 -0.25
CA GLY A 76 4.47 -17.15 -1.29
C GLY A 76 5.17 -15.93 -1.91
N ARG A 77 6.33 -15.50 -1.39
CA ARG A 77 7.19 -14.49 -2.03
C ARG A 77 8.02 -15.09 -3.17
N VAL A 78 8.37 -16.38 -3.06
CA VAL A 78 9.06 -17.12 -4.12
C VAL A 78 8.01 -17.72 -5.02
N LYS A 79 7.83 -17.11 -6.19
CA LYS A 79 7.06 -17.73 -7.27
C LYS A 79 7.88 -18.90 -7.82
N GLN A 80 7.32 -20.10 -7.72
CA GLN A 80 7.86 -21.32 -8.34
C GLN A 80 7.78 -21.24 -9.86
#